data_AF-A0A7S4UF22-F1
#
_entry.id   AF-A0A7S4UF22-F1
#
_cell.length_a   1.000
_cell.length_b   1.000
_cell.length_c   1.000
_cell.angle_alpha   90.00
_cell.angle_beta   90.00
_cell.angle_gamma   90.00
#
_symmetry.space_group_name_H-M   'P 1'
#
loop_
_entity.id
_entity.type
_entity.pdbx_description
1 polymer ?
#
loop_
_entity_poly.entity_id
_entity_poly.type
_entity_poly.pdbx_seq_one_letter_code
_entity_poly.pdbx_strand_id
1 'polypeptide(L)'
;MARGDEGSPRVPFPGESPETMDDLRQECSTLRQRVSGLEAENAELAAQVREWRRWYAQSYRPQMEFLDLEVARLCSLAPPMSKTLGAARASGAASGSGSGGSWRAPSAVAPPGLRRCTSEAGGRAGTRMLRRPVAGGAELPPLAGGGAGR
;
A
#
# COMPACT_ATOMS: atom_id res chain seq x y z
N MET A 1 -77.79 14.73 14.57
CA MET A 1 -77.33 13.79 13.53
C MET A 1 -75.82 13.79 13.58
N ALA A 2 -75.22 12.69 14.03
CA ALA A 2 -73.78 12.56 14.18
C ALA A 2 -73.32 11.24 13.57
N ARG A 3 -72.09 11.30 13.04
CA ARG A 3 -71.16 10.21 12.75
C ARG A 3 -71.40 9.37 11.50
N GLY A 4 -70.37 9.40 10.65
CA GLY A 4 -70.16 8.48 9.55
C GLY A 4 -68.92 8.88 8.73
N ASP A 5 -67.83 9.28 9.39
CA ASP A 5 -66.52 9.41 8.75
C ASP A 5 -65.52 8.54 9.53
N GLU A 6 -65.81 7.24 9.56
CA GLU A 6 -64.87 6.23 10.01
C GLU A 6 -64.55 5.33 8.83
N GLY A 7 -63.27 5.28 8.44
CA GLY A 7 -62.75 4.16 7.69
C GLY A 7 -62.17 4.47 6.32
N SER A 8 -61.63 5.66 6.07
CA SER A 8 -60.64 5.78 5.00
C SER A 8 -59.29 5.28 5.56
N PRO A 9 -58.77 4.11 5.15
CA PRO A 9 -57.46 3.66 5.58
C PRO A 9 -56.45 4.69 5.08
N ARG A 10 -55.91 5.51 5.99
CA ARG A 10 -54.82 6.41 5.67
C ARG A 10 -53.69 5.54 5.13
N VAL A 11 -53.39 5.72 3.85
CA VAL A 11 -52.20 5.13 3.24
C VAL A 11 -51.02 5.67 4.05
N PRO A 12 -50.24 4.81 4.73
CA PRO A 12 -49.11 5.25 5.54
C PRO A 12 -48.19 6.12 4.68
N PHE A 13 -47.74 7.26 5.22
CA PHE A 13 -46.86 8.14 4.46
C PHE A 13 -45.58 7.35 4.11
N PRO A 14 -45.05 7.46 2.89
CA PRO A 14 -43.82 6.75 2.53
C PRO A 14 -42.70 7.08 3.53
N GLY A 15 -42.22 6.07 4.27
CA GLY A 15 -41.25 6.21 5.37
C GLY A 15 -41.82 6.06 6.79
N GLU A 16 -43.15 5.91 6.96
CA GLU A 16 -43.80 5.62 8.25
C GLU A 16 -44.00 4.13 8.51
N SER A 17 -43.67 3.26 7.54
CA SER A 17 -43.67 1.82 7.80
C SER A 17 -42.60 1.51 8.85
N PRO A 18 -42.95 0.87 9.98
CA PRO A 18 -41.97 0.56 11.03
C PRO A 18 -40.77 -0.24 10.51
N GLU A 19 -40.98 -1.05 9.46
CA GLU A 19 -39.93 -1.79 8.77
C GLU A 19 -38.87 -0.85 8.17
N THR A 20 -39.28 0.27 7.55
CA THR A 20 -38.34 1.24 6.95
C THR A 20 -37.50 1.99 7.98
N MET A 21 -38.02 2.21 9.19
CA MET A 21 -37.27 2.84 10.26
C MET A 21 -36.22 1.89 10.87
N ASP A 22 -36.55 0.61 10.98
CA ASP A 22 -35.61 -0.40 11.47
C ASP A 22 -34.49 -0.68 10.44
N ASP A 23 -34.80 -0.66 9.15
CA ASP A 23 -33.81 -0.72 8.08
C ASP A 23 -32.80 0.44 8.18
N LEU A 24 -33.30 1.68 8.30
CA LEU A 24 -32.44 2.86 8.46
C LEU A 24 -31.56 2.80 9.72
N ARG A 25 -32.09 2.27 10.82
CA ARG A 25 -31.33 2.06 12.06
C ARG A 25 -30.23 1.02 11.86
N GLN A 26 -30.54 -0.08 11.18
CA GLN A 26 -29.58 -1.13 10.87
C GLN A 26 -28.47 -0.62 9.94
N GLU A 27 -28.82 0.14 8.90
CA GLU A 27 -27.86 0.79 8.01
C GLU A 27 -26.97 1.77 8.78
N CYS A 28 -27.56 2.63 9.63
CA CYS A 28 -26.82 3.55 10.48
C CYS A 28 -25.84 2.81 11.40
N SER A 29 -26.25 1.71 12.03
CA SER A 29 -25.38 0.87 12.86
C SER A 29 -24.23 0.27 12.04
N THR A 30 -24.54 -0.25 10.86
CA THR A 30 -23.56 -0.84 9.94
C THR A 30 -22.52 0.20 9.48
N LEU A 31 -22.98 1.41 9.12
CA LEU A 31 -22.11 2.50 8.71
C LEU A 31 -21.20 2.96 9.86
N ARG A 32 -21.72 3.09 11.08
CA ARG A 32 -20.90 3.42 12.26
C ARG A 32 -19.83 2.37 12.53
N GLN A 33 -20.18 1.10 12.42
CA GLN A 33 -19.21 0.00 12.59
C GLN A 33 -18.13 0.05 11.50
N ARG A 34 -18.49 0.31 10.24
CA ARG A 34 -17.52 0.46 9.13
C ARG A 34 -16.59 1.64 9.35
N VAL A 35 -17.13 2.81 9.73
CA VAL A 35 -16.32 4.00 10.04
C VAL A 35 -15.33 3.71 11.16
N SER A 36 -15.79 3.11 12.27
CA SER A 36 -14.91 2.73 13.37
C SER A 36 -13.80 1.75 12.94
N GLY A 37 -14.11 0.79 12.07
CA GLY A 37 -13.10 -0.12 11.51
C GLY A 37 -12.06 0.61 10.66
N LEU A 38 -12.51 1.47 9.74
CA LEU A 38 -11.62 2.27 8.89
C LEU A 38 -10.75 3.25 9.70
N GLU A 39 -11.28 3.83 10.76
CA GLU A 39 -10.52 4.69 11.67
C GLU A 39 -9.42 3.92 12.40
N ALA A 40 -9.71 2.70 12.85
CA ALA A 40 -8.72 1.84 13.47
C ALA A 40 -7.61 1.42 12.49
N GLU A 41 -7.96 1.00 11.27
CA GLU A 41 -7.01 0.65 10.21
C GLU A 41 -6.14 1.85 9.81
N ASN A 42 -6.75 3.04 9.68
CA ASN A 42 -6.02 4.28 9.40
C ASN A 42 -5.02 4.60 10.52
N ALA A 43 -5.42 4.48 11.79
CA ALA A 43 -4.53 4.68 12.92
C ALA A 43 -3.34 3.68 12.91
N GLU A 44 -3.60 2.42 12.55
CA GLU A 44 -2.56 1.40 12.41
C GLU A 44 -1.59 1.73 11.27
N LEU A 45 -2.10 2.03 10.07
CA LEU A 45 -1.27 2.40 8.92
C LEU A 45 -0.44 3.66 9.21
N ALA A 46 -1.01 4.65 9.88
CA ALA A 46 -0.29 5.84 10.30
C ALA A 46 0.83 5.53 11.32
N ALA A 47 0.62 4.55 12.22
CA ALA A 47 1.68 4.06 13.10
C ALA A 47 2.80 3.35 12.31
N GLN A 48 2.44 2.47 11.38
CA GLN A 48 3.40 1.77 10.52
C GLN A 48 4.25 2.75 9.69
N VAL A 49 3.64 3.76 9.06
CA VAL A 49 4.37 4.78 8.29
C VAL A 49 5.39 5.53 9.17
N ARG A 50 5.03 5.88 10.41
CA ARG A 50 5.95 6.52 11.35
C ARG A 50 7.12 5.61 11.72
N GLU A 51 6.86 4.34 11.96
CA GLU A 51 7.89 3.35 12.25
C GLU A 51 8.84 3.16 11.07
N TRP A 52 8.30 3.02 9.86
CA TRP A 52 9.07 2.93 8.62
C TRP A 52 9.96 4.14 8.39
N ARG A 53 9.43 5.36 8.59
CA ARG A 53 10.22 6.59 8.48
C ARG A 53 11.37 6.62 9.49
N ARG A 54 11.11 6.18 10.72
CA ARG A 54 12.14 6.08 11.77
C ARG A 54 13.23 5.07 11.38
N TRP A 55 12.84 3.88 10.93
CA TRP A 55 13.78 2.86 10.47
C TRP A 55 14.62 3.33 9.27
N TYR A 56 13.98 3.96 8.28
CA TYR A 56 14.68 4.50 7.11
C TYR A 56 15.76 5.51 7.51
N ALA A 57 15.42 6.44 8.40
CA ALA A 57 16.36 7.46 8.87
C ALA A 57 17.49 6.88 9.72
N GLN A 58 17.21 5.89 10.57
CA GLN A 58 18.17 5.36 11.55
C GLN A 58 19.05 4.24 10.99
N SER A 59 18.55 3.45 10.05
CA SER A 59 19.22 2.24 9.59
C SER A 59 19.62 2.32 8.12
N TYR A 60 18.68 2.65 7.24
CA TYR A 60 18.94 2.61 5.80
C TYR A 60 19.81 3.78 5.32
N ARG A 61 19.48 5.01 5.75
CA ARG A 61 20.21 6.21 5.32
C ARG A 61 21.70 6.17 5.66
N PRO A 62 22.14 5.82 6.88
CA PRO A 62 23.58 5.72 7.19
C PRO A 62 24.31 4.67 6.36
N GLN A 63 23.64 3.57 5.99
CA GLN A 63 24.23 2.55 5.12
C GLN A 63 24.47 3.08 3.71
N MET A 64 23.53 3.86 3.16
CA MET A 64 23.70 4.51 1.87
C MET A 64 24.84 5.53 1.90
N GLU A 65 24.89 6.37 2.94
CA GLU A 65 25.97 7.36 3.11
C GLU A 65 27.36 6.67 3.20
N PHE A 66 27.45 5.52 3.88
CA PHE A 66 28.66 4.71 3.91
C PHE A 66 29.06 4.19 2.52
N LEU A 67 28.11 3.66 1.76
CA LEU A 67 28.37 3.16 0.41
C LEU A 67 28.80 4.28 -0.53
N ASP A 68 28.19 5.46 -0.44
CA ASP A 68 28.58 6.63 -1.23
C ASP A 68 30.02 7.05 -0.95
N LEU A 69 30.45 7.05 0.31
CA LEU A 69 31.83 7.32 0.70
C LEU A 69 32.80 6.27 0.17
N GLU A 70 32.42 4.99 0.24
CA GLU A 70 33.29 3.90 -0.22
C GLU A 70 33.43 3.90 -1.75
N VAL A 71 32.35 4.21 -2.47
CA VAL A 71 32.38 4.42 -3.93
C VAL A 71 33.33 5.57 -4.27
N ALA A 72 33.20 6.72 -3.60
CA ALA A 72 34.09 7.86 -3.83
C ALA A 72 35.57 7.50 -3.57
N ARG A 73 35.84 6.76 -2.50
CA ARG A 73 37.19 6.27 -2.15
C ARG A 73 37.74 5.35 -3.24
N LEU A 74 36.97 4.36 -3.68
CA LEU A 74 37.39 3.43 -4.74
C LEU A 74 37.61 4.14 -6.07
N CYS A 75 36.76 5.11 -6.42
CA CYS A 75 36.93 5.93 -7.61
C CYS A 75 38.21 6.79 -7.56
N SER A 76 38.63 7.25 -6.39
CA SER A 76 39.90 7.98 -6.23
C SER A 76 41.15 7.11 -6.40
N LEU A 77 41.04 5.80 -6.12
CA LEU A 77 42.13 4.83 -6.25
C LEU A 77 42.19 4.20 -7.64
N ALA A 78 41.10 4.27 -8.40
CA ALA A 78 41.07 3.77 -9.76
C ALA A 78 42.06 4.59 -10.60
N PRO A 79 43.05 3.94 -11.24
CA PRO A 79 43.92 4.63 -12.18
C PRO A 79 43.04 5.36 -13.21
N PRO A 80 43.38 6.59 -13.61
CA PRO A 80 42.66 7.24 -14.68
C PRO A 80 42.77 6.31 -15.89
N MET A 81 41.69 5.61 -16.23
CA MET A 81 41.62 4.85 -17.46
C MET A 81 41.65 5.90 -18.56
N SER A 82 42.87 6.23 -18.98
CA SER A 82 43.13 6.98 -20.18
C SER A 82 42.28 6.33 -21.25
N LYS A 83 41.42 7.15 -21.86
CA LYS A 83 40.61 6.80 -23.02
C LYS A 83 41.56 6.35 -24.13
N THR A 84 42.03 5.12 -24.06
CA THR A 84 42.92 4.48 -25.04
C THR A 84 42.04 3.71 -26.01
N LEU A 85 41.00 4.39 -26.50
CA LEU A 85 40.30 4.02 -27.72
C LEU A 85 41.08 4.66 -28.86
N GLY A 86 42.21 4.05 -29.21
CA GLY A 86 42.96 4.42 -30.41
C GLY A 86 44.48 4.42 -30.30
N ALA A 87 45.10 3.38 -29.74
CA ALA A 87 46.46 3.00 -30.16
C ALA A 87 46.86 1.61 -29.61
N ALA A 88 46.89 0.64 -30.51
CA ALA A 88 47.84 -0.48 -30.56
C ALA A 88 47.99 -1.40 -29.32
N ARG A 89 47.30 -2.55 -29.40
CA ARG A 89 47.92 -3.89 -29.53
C ARG A 89 49.40 -3.99 -29.11
N ALA A 90 49.67 -4.55 -27.92
CA ALA A 90 50.73 -5.56 -27.68
C ALA A 90 50.83 -5.97 -26.19
N SER A 91 50.65 -7.27 -25.96
CA SER A 91 51.47 -8.12 -25.08
C SER A 91 51.61 -7.82 -23.58
N GLY A 92 51.27 -8.85 -22.78
CA GLY A 92 52.09 -9.20 -21.61
C GLY A 92 51.37 -9.22 -20.27
N ALA A 93 50.92 -10.41 -19.89
CA ALA A 93 50.75 -10.95 -18.54
C ALA A 93 51.09 -10.07 -17.31
N ALA A 94 50.15 -10.01 -16.37
CA ALA A 94 50.45 -10.20 -14.95
C ALA A 94 49.20 -10.66 -14.20
N SER A 95 49.19 -11.95 -13.83
CA SER A 95 48.29 -12.52 -12.83
C SER A 95 48.51 -11.83 -11.48
N GLY A 96 47.58 -10.96 -11.10
CA GLY A 96 47.47 -10.42 -9.75
C GLY A 96 46.45 -11.22 -8.94
N SER A 97 46.91 -12.25 -8.24
CA SER A 97 46.14 -12.94 -7.20
C SER A 97 45.98 -12.01 -6.00
N GLY A 98 44.87 -11.27 -5.97
CA GLY A 98 44.52 -10.33 -4.90
C GLY A 98 43.64 -10.98 -3.85
N SER A 99 44.21 -11.12 -2.65
CA SER A 99 43.64 -11.70 -1.44
C SER A 99 42.20 -11.26 -1.14
N GLY A 100 41.34 -12.24 -0.85
CA GLY A 100 39.93 -12.07 -0.52
C GLY A 100 39.73 -11.32 0.81
N GLY A 101 39.42 -10.03 0.72
CA GLY A 101 38.85 -9.28 1.82
C GLY A 101 37.47 -9.84 2.15
N SER A 102 37.31 -10.38 3.35
CA SER A 102 36.02 -10.79 3.90
C SER A 102 35.17 -9.54 4.18
N TRP A 103 34.42 -9.10 3.16
CA TRP A 103 33.41 -8.07 3.31
C TRP A 103 32.24 -8.63 4.11
N ARG A 104 32.32 -8.52 5.43
CA ARG A 104 31.17 -8.82 6.30
C ARG A 104 30.15 -7.71 6.09
N ALA A 105 29.08 -8.00 5.34
CA ALA A 105 27.99 -7.06 5.15
C ALA A 105 27.45 -6.61 6.51
N PRO A 106 27.15 -5.31 6.70
CA PRO A 106 26.48 -4.85 7.91
C PRO A 106 25.19 -5.64 8.10
N SER A 107 24.92 -6.05 9.34
CA SER A 107 23.73 -6.80 9.72
C SER A 107 22.49 -6.09 9.20
N ALA A 108 21.92 -6.58 8.09
CA ALA A 108 20.74 -6.02 7.47
C ALA A 108 19.54 -6.34 8.37
N VAL A 109 19.28 -5.44 9.33
CA VAL A 109 18.03 -5.43 10.08
C VAL A 109 16.92 -5.17 9.06
N ALA A 110 16.17 -6.22 8.74
CA ALA A 110 15.05 -6.12 7.81
C ALA A 110 14.03 -5.09 8.32
N PRO A 111 13.41 -4.32 7.43
CA PRO A 111 12.50 -3.27 7.84
C PRO A 111 11.24 -3.81 8.56
N PRO A 112 10.62 -2.98 9.41
CA PRO A 112 9.39 -3.33 10.13
C PRO A 112 8.27 -3.68 9.14
N GLY A 113 7.52 -4.75 9.40
CA GLY A 113 6.46 -5.23 8.49
C GLY A 113 6.94 -6.15 7.35
N LEU A 114 8.26 -6.26 7.10
CA LEU A 114 8.86 -7.27 6.21
C LEU A 114 9.40 -8.47 7.01
N ARG A 115 8.81 -8.77 8.16
CA ARG A 115 9.08 -10.05 8.82
C ARG A 115 8.66 -11.13 7.84
N ARG A 116 9.67 -11.87 7.37
CA ARG A 116 9.59 -12.96 6.39
C ARG A 116 8.21 -13.60 6.49
N CYS A 117 7.43 -13.53 5.41
CA CYS A 117 6.38 -14.49 5.18
C CYS A 117 7.06 -15.86 5.18
N THR A 118 7.23 -16.48 6.35
CA THR A 118 7.38 -17.91 6.46
C THR A 118 5.99 -18.42 6.13
N SER A 119 5.67 -18.45 4.84
CA SER A 119 4.58 -19.24 4.32
C SER A 119 4.87 -20.67 4.75
N GLU A 120 4.30 -21.05 5.89
CA GLU A 120 4.11 -22.44 6.26
C GLU A 120 3.30 -23.05 5.12
N ALA A 121 3.96 -23.86 4.31
CA ALA A 121 3.31 -24.83 3.46
C ALA A 121 2.64 -25.87 4.38
N GLY A 122 1.48 -25.51 4.92
CA GLY A 122 0.77 -26.24 5.95
C GLY A 122 -0.73 -26.25 5.71
N GLY A 123 -1.15 -27.03 4.71
CA GLY A 123 -2.43 -27.72 4.66
C GLY A 123 -3.73 -26.93 4.86
N ARG A 124 -4.46 -26.69 3.76
CA ARG A 124 -5.76 -27.35 3.51
C ARG A 124 -6.36 -26.81 2.22
N ALA A 125 -6.51 -27.71 1.25
CA ALA A 125 -7.46 -27.57 0.16
C ALA A 125 -8.87 -27.43 0.75
N GLY A 126 -9.33 -26.19 0.93
CA GLY A 126 -10.71 -25.85 1.18
C GLY A 126 -11.35 -25.44 -0.14
N THR A 127 -11.90 -26.41 -0.86
CA THR A 127 -12.81 -26.18 -1.99
C THR A 127 -14.03 -25.40 -1.49
N ARG A 128 -14.04 -24.08 -1.69
CA ARG A 128 -15.27 -23.29 -1.73
C ARG A 128 -15.45 -22.72 -3.12
N MET A 129 -16.16 -23.50 -3.93
CA MET A 129 -17.01 -22.99 -4.99
C MET A 129 -17.91 -21.89 -4.44
N LEU A 130 -17.64 -20.63 -4.78
CA LEU A 130 -18.68 -19.61 -4.84
C LEU A 130 -18.63 -18.92 -6.19
N ARG A 131 -19.63 -19.30 -6.97
CA ARG A 131 -20.02 -18.77 -8.26
C ARG A 131 -20.12 -17.24 -8.19
N ARG A 132 -19.47 -16.59 -9.15
CA ARG A 132 -19.80 -15.25 -9.63
C ARG A 132 -21.17 -15.31 -10.32
N PRO A 133 -22.03 -14.31 -10.10
CA PRO A 133 -22.75 -13.75 -11.23
C PRO A 133 -22.33 -12.30 -11.48
N VAL A 134 -22.16 -12.05 -12.77
CA VAL A 134 -22.06 -10.77 -13.46
C VAL A 134 -23.45 -10.14 -13.53
N ALA A 135 -23.57 -8.81 -13.34
CA ALA A 135 -24.29 -7.84 -14.22
C ALA A 135 -24.95 -6.68 -13.45
N GLY A 136 -24.86 -5.48 -14.03
CA GLY A 136 -25.52 -4.23 -13.62
C GLY A 136 -24.47 -3.19 -13.23
N GLY A 137 -23.96 -2.32 -14.11
CA GLY A 137 -24.70 -1.54 -15.10
C GLY A 137 -25.25 -0.28 -14.43
N ALA A 138 -24.37 0.64 -14.02
CA ALA A 138 -24.75 2.00 -13.65
C ALA A 138 -23.69 2.96 -14.19
N GLU A 139 -24.17 3.70 -15.18
CA GLU A 139 -23.59 4.74 -16.00
C GLU A 139 -22.99 5.88 -15.15
N LEU A 140 -21.79 6.34 -15.50
CA LEU A 140 -21.19 7.57 -14.98
C LEU A 140 -21.77 8.78 -15.77
N PRO A 141 -22.32 9.82 -15.11
CA PRO A 141 -22.63 11.06 -15.81
C PRO A 141 -21.35 11.85 -16.14
N PRO A 142 -21.30 12.51 -17.30
CA PRO A 142 -20.13 13.28 -17.72
C PRO A 142 -19.99 14.60 -16.94
N LEU A 143 -18.73 14.93 -16.66
CA LEU A 143 -18.28 16.24 -16.20
C LEU A 143 -18.59 17.32 -17.24
N ALA A 144 -19.51 18.23 -16.92
CA ALA A 144 -19.56 19.58 -17.47
C ALA A 144 -19.27 20.53 -16.28
N GLY A 145 -18.30 21.45 -16.30
CA GLY A 145 -17.75 22.19 -17.41
C GLY A 145 -18.43 23.56 -17.51
N GLY A 146 -17.85 24.57 -16.87
CA GLY A 146 -18.04 25.98 -17.24
C GLY A 146 -18.78 26.86 -16.24
N GLY A 147 -18.13 27.94 -15.80
CA GLY A 147 -18.78 29.02 -15.05
C GLY A 147 -17.83 30.06 -14.50
N ALA A 148 -17.12 30.78 -15.36
CA ALA A 148 -16.43 32.01 -15.01
C ALA A 148 -17.43 33.13 -14.68
N GLY A 149 -17.22 33.84 -13.58
CA GLY A 149 -17.84 35.13 -13.25
C GLY A 149 -16.98 35.78 -12.16
N ARG A 150 -16.04 36.65 -12.57
CA ARG A 150 -16.12 38.11 -12.56
C ARG A 150 -16.16 38.69 -11.16
#